data_AF-A0A1Y2HUC7-F1
#
_entry.id   AF-A0A1Y2HUC7-F1
#
_cell.length_a   1.000
_cell.length_b   1.000
_cell.length_c   1.000
_cell.angle_alpha   90.00
_cell.angle_beta   90.00
_cell.angle_gamma   90.00
#
_symmetry.space_group_name_H-M   'P 1'
#
loop_
_entity.id
_entity.type
_entity.pdbx_description
1 polymer ?
#
loop_
_entity_poly.entity_id
_entity_poly.type
_entity_poly.pdbx_seq_one_letter_code
_entity_poly.pdbx_strand_id
1 'polypeptide(L)'
;MPNAALVLGMTCPDHPSVPHTPVFGPASANMVDLVDSTGIYGKIDYLTDKNGQDVTRDDILSTLRDMVAQAEPGDQLMFSALGYGGQVPVAEGSAECEADGMNEVMWASDGPILDSEIREILGQLPAGVDMTLAFDQQSAGTLADLDVGSLDANIVCIASSADGETVYGTADNTTFVSEFEAILQEHPDYTWSQVAAEINARIPHEQAQTVNVSASNNELLDTPIFSGSLAAHTDDATNDLAAAQAAADDEADQEHQDAPGEGEAESSLQERAGSAHAGTAENAGHFLGELLLALIEASKNSEPGPPPPDGWIEQDPNEM
;
A
#
# COMPACT_ATOMS: atom_id res chain seq x y z
N MET A 1 -2.57 -20.50 13.43
CA MET A 1 -3.51 -20.52 12.28
C MET A 1 -2.68 -20.94 11.09
N PRO A 2 -3.14 -21.85 10.22
CA PRO A 2 -2.39 -22.11 9.00
C PRO A 2 -2.32 -20.82 8.18
N ASN A 3 -1.24 -20.65 7.42
CA ASN A 3 -0.96 -19.59 6.43
C ASN A 3 -2.06 -18.51 6.27
N ALA A 4 -1.74 -17.26 6.59
CA ALA A 4 -2.70 -16.16 6.56
C ALA A 4 -2.14 -14.92 5.85
N ALA A 5 -3.02 -14.15 5.22
CA ALA A 5 -2.66 -12.89 4.59
C ALA A 5 -3.52 -11.73 5.13
N LEU A 6 -2.91 -10.56 5.25
CA LEU A 6 -3.57 -9.28 5.45
C LEU A 6 -3.27 -8.40 4.24
N VAL A 7 -4.31 -7.96 3.52
CA VAL A 7 -4.19 -7.03 2.39
C VAL A 7 -4.92 -5.73 2.72
N LEU A 8 -4.25 -4.60 2.54
CA LEU A 8 -4.81 -3.27 2.74
C LEU A 8 -4.94 -2.52 1.43
N GLY A 9 -6.07 -1.82 1.25
CA GLY A 9 -6.31 -0.90 0.14
C GLY A 9 -6.80 0.46 0.63
N MET A 10 -5.88 1.39 0.80
CA MET A 10 -6.14 2.73 1.36
C MET A 10 -6.15 3.77 0.25
N THR A 11 -7.34 4.29 -0.07
CA THR A 11 -7.60 5.33 -1.07
C THR A 11 -7.72 6.73 -0.46
N CYS A 12 -7.93 6.85 0.85
CA CYS A 12 -7.99 8.10 1.60
C CYS A 12 -8.96 9.15 1.02
N PRO A 13 -10.26 8.83 0.81
CA PRO A 13 -11.21 9.72 0.12
C PRO A 13 -11.43 11.07 0.82
N ASP A 14 -11.45 11.08 2.15
CA ASP A 14 -11.76 12.27 2.96
C ASP A 14 -10.62 12.66 3.92
N HIS A 15 -9.41 12.15 3.71
CA HIS A 15 -8.29 12.40 4.62
C HIS A 15 -7.78 13.86 4.48
N PRO A 16 -7.62 14.61 5.59
CA PRO A 16 -7.30 16.04 5.53
C PRO A 16 -5.88 16.36 5.06
N SER A 17 -4.97 15.39 5.10
CA SER A 17 -3.53 15.58 4.85
C SER A 17 -2.93 14.62 3.84
N VAL A 18 -3.76 13.74 3.24
CA VAL A 18 -3.30 12.71 2.31
C VAL A 18 -4.13 12.84 1.03
N PRO A 19 -3.51 12.85 -0.16
CA PRO A 19 -4.26 12.89 -1.41
C PRO A 19 -5.14 11.65 -1.59
N HIS A 20 -6.37 11.87 -2.09
CA HIS A 20 -7.22 10.76 -2.51
C HIS A 20 -6.59 10.03 -3.70
N THR A 21 -6.39 8.72 -3.55
CA THR A 21 -5.68 7.85 -4.48
C THR A 21 -6.55 6.62 -4.82
N PRO A 22 -7.57 6.80 -5.68
CA PRO A 22 -8.59 5.76 -5.92
C PRO A 22 -8.03 4.47 -6.52
N VAL A 23 -6.87 4.52 -7.20
CA VAL A 23 -6.23 3.35 -7.84
C VAL A 23 -5.90 2.22 -6.85
N PHE A 24 -5.64 2.52 -5.58
CA PHE A 24 -5.35 1.50 -4.57
C PHE A 24 -6.57 0.64 -4.21
N GLY A 25 -7.78 1.12 -4.50
CA GLY A 25 -9.02 0.35 -4.33
C GLY A 25 -9.06 -0.89 -5.21
N PRO A 26 -9.03 -0.78 -6.54
CA PRO A 26 -8.98 -1.94 -7.43
C PRO A 26 -7.63 -2.66 -7.38
N ALA A 27 -6.50 -1.97 -7.22
CA ALA A 27 -5.19 -2.64 -7.13
C ALA A 27 -5.08 -3.59 -5.92
N SER A 28 -5.64 -3.20 -4.77
CA SER A 28 -5.66 -4.07 -3.59
C SER A 28 -6.59 -5.27 -3.77
N ALA A 29 -7.69 -5.11 -4.52
CA ALA A 29 -8.54 -6.24 -4.88
C ALA A 29 -7.81 -7.23 -5.80
N ASN A 30 -7.06 -6.75 -6.78
CA ASN A 30 -6.22 -7.60 -7.62
C ASN A 30 -5.12 -8.31 -6.81
N MET A 31 -4.56 -7.64 -5.80
CA MET A 31 -3.62 -8.28 -4.87
C MET A 31 -4.30 -9.39 -4.05
N VAL A 32 -5.55 -9.19 -3.58
CA VAL A 32 -6.33 -10.26 -2.93
C VAL A 32 -6.52 -11.45 -3.88
N ASP A 33 -6.92 -11.21 -5.13
CA ASP A 33 -7.10 -12.27 -6.13
C ASP A 33 -5.79 -13.02 -6.40
N LEU A 34 -4.67 -12.30 -6.53
CA LEU A 34 -3.34 -12.89 -6.66
C LEU A 34 -3.00 -13.78 -5.46
N VAL A 35 -3.16 -13.27 -4.23
CA VAL A 35 -2.90 -14.00 -2.99
C VAL A 35 -3.76 -15.25 -2.88
N ASP A 36 -5.06 -15.15 -3.17
CA ASP A 36 -5.99 -16.29 -3.17
C ASP A 36 -5.60 -17.34 -4.21
N SER A 37 -5.22 -16.90 -5.42
CA SER A 37 -4.83 -17.79 -6.52
C SER A 37 -3.61 -18.67 -6.22
N THR A 38 -2.78 -18.29 -5.25
CA THR A 38 -1.65 -19.12 -4.80
C THR A 38 -2.09 -20.43 -4.15
N GLY A 39 -3.29 -20.45 -3.54
CA GLY A 39 -3.78 -21.56 -2.73
C GLY A 39 -2.99 -21.79 -1.43
N ILE A 40 -2.08 -20.88 -1.06
CA ILE A 40 -1.24 -20.98 0.13
C ILE A 40 -2.00 -20.57 1.38
N TYR A 41 -2.75 -19.46 1.29
CA TYR A 41 -3.35 -18.79 2.43
C TYR A 41 -4.74 -19.32 2.72
N GLY A 42 -4.93 -19.91 3.90
CA GLY A 42 -6.23 -20.41 4.35
C GLY A 42 -7.14 -19.31 4.89
N LYS A 43 -6.61 -18.11 5.12
CA LYS A 43 -7.34 -16.93 5.58
C LYS A 43 -6.75 -15.68 4.91
N ILE A 44 -7.61 -14.83 4.36
CA ILE A 44 -7.24 -13.52 3.83
C ILE A 44 -8.12 -12.48 4.53
N ASP A 45 -7.53 -11.64 5.36
CA ASP A 45 -8.17 -10.45 5.90
C ASP A 45 -7.95 -9.30 4.90
N TYR A 46 -9.02 -8.67 4.42
CA TYR A 46 -8.98 -7.55 3.47
C TYR A 46 -9.61 -6.31 4.08
N LEU A 47 -8.81 -5.27 4.31
CA LEU A 47 -9.27 -3.98 4.82
C LEU A 47 -9.12 -2.92 3.74
N THR A 48 -10.20 -2.21 3.40
CA THR A 48 -10.16 -1.15 2.39
C THR A 48 -11.18 -0.06 2.67
N ASP A 49 -10.81 1.18 2.35
CA ASP A 49 -11.68 2.35 2.44
C ASP A 49 -12.33 2.72 1.09
N LYS A 50 -12.15 1.90 0.04
CA LYS A 50 -12.59 2.22 -1.33
C LYS A 50 -14.09 2.52 -1.47
N ASN A 51 -14.89 2.01 -0.53
CA ASN A 51 -16.33 2.21 -0.46
C ASN A 51 -16.74 3.36 0.49
N GLY A 52 -15.78 4.16 0.94
CA GLY A 52 -15.98 5.27 1.88
C GLY A 52 -16.11 4.85 3.36
N GLN A 53 -15.73 3.61 3.69
CA GLN A 53 -15.67 3.14 5.08
C GLN A 53 -14.30 3.47 5.67
N ASP A 54 -14.27 4.03 6.88
CA ASP A 54 -13.02 4.29 7.57
C ASP A 54 -12.32 2.97 7.93
N VAL A 55 -11.02 2.89 7.62
CA VAL A 55 -10.11 1.84 8.09
C VAL A 55 -9.08 2.48 9.00
N THR A 56 -9.22 2.26 10.30
CA THR A 56 -8.44 2.96 11.32
C THR A 56 -7.10 2.28 11.59
N ARG A 57 -6.22 3.00 12.30
CA ARG A 57 -4.97 2.44 12.86
C ARG A 57 -5.24 1.20 13.68
N ASP A 58 -6.26 1.26 14.53
CA ASP A 58 -6.60 0.16 15.43
C ASP A 58 -7.03 -1.07 14.63
N ASP A 59 -7.85 -0.91 13.58
CA ASP A 59 -8.27 -2.02 12.71
C ASP A 59 -7.07 -2.71 12.06
N ILE A 60 -6.13 -1.93 11.51
CA ILE A 60 -4.93 -2.44 10.83
C ILE A 60 -4.01 -3.15 11.83
N LEU A 61 -3.64 -2.46 12.91
CA LEU A 61 -2.67 -2.97 13.88
C LEU A 61 -3.22 -4.14 14.70
N SER A 62 -4.51 -4.16 15.04
CA SER A 62 -5.10 -5.33 15.71
C SER A 62 -5.13 -6.55 14.80
N THR A 63 -5.49 -6.37 13.52
CA THR A 63 -5.53 -7.48 12.56
C THR A 63 -4.14 -8.06 12.31
N LEU A 64 -3.13 -7.21 12.16
CA LEU A 64 -1.73 -7.63 12.03
C LEU A 64 -1.24 -8.37 13.28
N ARG A 65 -1.53 -7.84 14.49
CA ARG A 65 -1.21 -8.51 15.76
C ARG A 65 -1.89 -9.86 15.89
N ASP A 66 -3.16 -9.96 15.53
CA ASP A 66 -3.92 -11.22 15.59
C ASP A 66 -3.36 -12.27 14.62
N MET A 67 -2.90 -11.85 13.44
CA MET A 67 -2.20 -12.71 12.49
C MET A 67 -0.87 -13.21 13.08
N VAL A 68 -0.04 -12.32 13.61
CA VAL A 68 1.28 -12.65 14.19
C VAL A 68 1.16 -13.52 15.45
N ALA A 69 0.21 -13.21 16.34
CA ALA A 69 0.04 -13.93 17.61
C ALA A 69 -0.33 -15.41 17.45
N GLN A 70 -0.79 -15.80 16.26
CA GLN A 70 -1.25 -17.15 15.95
C GLN A 70 -0.27 -17.91 15.05
N ALA A 71 0.88 -17.32 14.73
CA ALA A 71 1.89 -17.90 13.85
C ALA A 71 2.70 -18.99 14.55
N GLU A 72 2.93 -20.10 13.85
CA GLU A 72 3.75 -21.24 14.28
C GLU A 72 4.84 -21.53 13.24
N PRO A 73 6.00 -22.10 13.64
CA PRO A 73 7.05 -22.45 12.69
C PRO A 73 6.52 -23.33 11.54
N GLY A 74 6.80 -22.91 10.30
CA GLY A 74 6.31 -23.51 9.07
C GLY A 74 5.10 -22.79 8.44
N ASP A 75 4.50 -21.81 9.13
CA ASP A 75 3.47 -20.96 8.55
C ASP A 75 4.06 -19.96 7.54
N GLN A 76 3.27 -19.67 6.50
CA GLN A 76 3.53 -18.64 5.50
C GLN A 76 2.52 -17.50 5.69
N LEU A 77 3.03 -16.30 5.99
CA LEU A 77 2.25 -15.10 6.23
C LEU A 77 2.50 -14.06 5.15
N MET A 78 1.50 -13.23 4.87
CA MET A 78 1.65 -12.07 4.02
C MET A 78 1.01 -10.84 4.63
N PHE A 79 1.71 -9.72 4.56
CA PHE A 79 1.16 -8.40 4.83
C PHE A 79 1.40 -7.51 3.62
N SER A 80 0.34 -7.14 2.90
CA SER A 80 0.41 -6.21 1.78
C SER A 80 -0.31 -4.92 2.10
N ALA A 81 0.37 -3.79 1.89
CA ALA A 81 -0.21 -2.47 2.06
C ALA A 81 -0.13 -1.67 0.77
N LEU A 82 -1.29 -1.33 0.21
CA LEU A 82 -1.42 -0.46 -0.94
C LEU A 82 -2.08 0.84 -0.48
N GLY A 83 -1.40 1.97 -0.70
CA GLY A 83 -1.90 3.24 -0.19
C GLY A 83 -0.87 4.35 -0.21
N TYR A 84 -1.24 5.46 0.41
CA TYR A 84 -0.30 6.55 0.59
C TYR A 84 0.74 6.20 1.67
N GLY A 85 2.00 6.29 1.28
CA GLY A 85 3.16 6.26 2.17
C GLY A 85 3.75 7.65 2.30
N GLY A 86 4.56 7.88 3.32
CA GLY A 86 5.27 9.14 3.48
C GLY A 86 6.21 9.09 4.66
N GLN A 87 6.67 10.27 5.06
CA GLN A 87 7.58 10.43 6.19
C GLN A 87 7.04 11.48 7.16
N VAL A 88 7.19 11.23 8.46
CA VAL A 88 6.89 12.20 9.53
C VAL A 88 8.15 12.51 10.33
N PRO A 89 8.38 13.76 10.78
CA PRO A 89 9.54 14.06 11.60
C PRO A 89 9.56 13.25 12.90
N VAL A 90 10.73 12.75 13.28
CA VAL A 90 10.94 12.12 14.58
C VAL A 90 10.58 13.12 15.70
N ALA A 91 9.78 12.67 16.68
CA ALA A 91 9.43 13.52 17.81
C ALA A 91 10.67 13.89 18.65
N GLU A 92 10.75 15.15 19.09
CA GLU A 92 11.85 15.60 19.96
C GLU A 92 11.98 14.70 21.20
N GLY A 93 13.17 14.10 21.36
CA GLY A 93 13.48 13.22 22.49
C GLY A 93 13.07 11.75 22.31
N SER A 94 12.64 11.35 21.11
CA SER A 94 12.50 9.94 20.73
C SER A 94 13.84 9.22 20.87
N ALA A 95 13.79 7.96 21.34
CA ALA A 95 14.94 7.07 21.34
C ALA A 95 15.18 6.42 19.97
N GLU A 96 14.15 6.44 19.11
CA GLU A 96 14.16 5.93 17.74
C GLU A 96 14.29 7.14 16.82
N CYS A 97 15.41 7.17 16.10
CA CYS A 97 15.75 8.24 15.17
C CYS A 97 16.43 7.58 13.98
N GLU A 98 15.78 7.63 12.82
CA GLU A 98 16.44 7.26 11.57
C GLU A 98 17.57 8.25 11.25
N ALA A 99 18.43 7.86 10.31
CA ALA A 99 19.65 8.60 9.99
C ALA A 99 19.36 10.03 9.46
N ASP A 100 18.20 10.24 8.84
CA ASP A 100 17.75 11.54 8.33
C ASP A 100 16.81 12.30 9.29
N GLY A 101 16.42 11.68 10.40
CA GLY A 101 15.50 12.24 11.39
C GLY A 101 14.02 12.21 11.00
N MET A 102 13.65 11.39 10.01
CA MET A 102 12.28 11.12 9.61
C MET A 102 11.87 9.70 10.07
N ASN A 103 10.58 9.42 10.13
CA ASN A 103 10.02 8.07 10.29
C ASN A 103 9.17 7.76 9.06
N GLU A 104 9.35 6.59 8.45
CA GLU A 104 8.42 6.11 7.42
C GLU A 104 7.04 5.82 8.00
N VAL A 105 6.01 6.15 7.23
CA VAL A 105 4.62 5.94 7.63
C VAL A 105 3.74 5.43 6.51
N MET A 106 2.78 4.60 6.88
CA MET A 106 1.59 4.32 6.08
C MET A 106 0.36 5.03 6.69
N TRP A 107 -0.59 5.47 5.88
CA TRP A 107 -1.74 6.24 6.37
C TRP A 107 -3.00 5.39 6.54
N ALA A 108 -3.54 5.36 7.75
CA ALA A 108 -4.90 4.93 8.04
C ALA A 108 -5.87 6.13 7.93
N SER A 109 -7.19 5.89 8.04
CA SER A 109 -8.19 6.96 7.98
C SER A 109 -8.07 7.98 9.12
N ASP A 110 -7.56 7.55 10.28
CA ASP A 110 -7.42 8.35 11.50
C ASP A 110 -5.97 8.71 11.86
N GLY A 111 -4.98 8.32 11.05
CA GLY A 111 -3.61 8.80 11.19
C GLY A 111 -2.49 7.89 10.69
N PRO A 112 -1.22 8.34 10.81
CA PRO A 112 -0.05 7.70 10.19
C PRO A 112 0.55 6.59 11.06
N ILE A 113 0.52 5.33 10.63
CA ILE A 113 1.16 4.18 11.29
C ILE A 113 2.65 4.22 10.99
N LEU A 114 3.45 4.22 12.05
CA LEU A 114 4.91 4.19 11.93
C LEU A 114 5.39 2.79 11.55
N ASP A 115 6.41 2.74 10.73
CA ASP A 115 7.24 1.56 10.47
C ASP A 115 7.71 0.84 11.75
N SER A 116 8.11 1.58 12.79
CA SER A 116 8.49 1.05 14.11
C SER A 116 7.37 0.27 14.79
N GLU A 117 6.10 0.68 14.63
CA GLU A 117 4.94 -0.05 15.15
C GLU A 117 4.76 -1.39 14.41
N ILE A 118 4.97 -1.38 13.09
CA ILE A 118 4.95 -2.60 12.26
C ILE A 118 6.12 -3.51 12.67
N ARG A 119 7.32 -2.96 12.81
CA ARG A 119 8.56 -3.65 13.19
C ARG A 119 8.45 -4.29 14.58
N GLU A 120 7.81 -3.64 15.54
CA GLU A 120 7.54 -4.18 16.88
C GLU A 120 6.63 -5.43 16.80
N ILE A 121 5.60 -5.37 15.95
CA ILE A 121 4.70 -6.51 15.74
C ILE A 121 5.45 -7.66 15.06
N LEU A 122 6.20 -7.38 13.99
CA LEU A 122 7.01 -8.39 13.29
C LEU A 122 8.06 -9.05 14.19
N GLY A 123 8.60 -8.32 15.18
CA GLY A 123 9.53 -8.83 16.18
C GLY A 123 8.98 -9.94 17.08
N GLN A 124 7.67 -10.19 17.06
CA GLN A 124 7.01 -11.24 17.83
C GLN A 124 6.90 -12.56 17.06
N LEU A 125 7.22 -12.58 15.76
CA LEU A 125 7.16 -13.78 14.95
C LEU A 125 8.24 -14.79 15.37
N PRO A 126 7.88 -16.08 15.59
CA PRO A 126 8.86 -17.10 15.96
C PRO A 126 9.75 -17.50 14.77
N ALA A 127 10.93 -18.03 15.10
CA ALA A 127 11.82 -18.60 14.10
C ALA A 127 11.14 -19.71 13.28
N GLY A 128 11.38 -19.71 11.97
CA GLY A 128 10.79 -20.66 11.03
C GLY A 128 9.41 -20.28 10.49
N VAL A 129 8.87 -19.11 10.85
CA VAL A 129 7.77 -18.48 10.10
C VAL A 129 8.34 -17.73 8.91
N ASP A 130 7.69 -17.87 7.75
CA ASP A 130 7.99 -17.10 6.54
C ASP A 130 6.96 -15.96 6.41
N MET A 131 7.42 -14.71 6.39
CA MET A 131 6.58 -13.52 6.23
C MET A 131 6.98 -12.76 4.98
N THR A 132 6.01 -12.52 4.11
CA THR A 132 6.13 -11.61 2.96
C THR A 132 5.50 -10.27 3.27
N LEU A 133 6.28 -9.20 3.13
CA LEU A 133 5.78 -7.83 3.12
C LEU A 133 5.73 -7.33 1.67
N ALA A 134 4.60 -6.78 1.24
CA ALA A 134 4.44 -6.24 -0.11
C ALA A 134 3.83 -4.82 -0.03
N PHE A 135 4.69 -3.82 -0.13
CA PHE A 135 4.28 -2.42 0.01
C PHE A 135 4.19 -1.74 -1.34
N ASP A 136 2.97 -1.34 -1.71
CA ASP A 136 2.73 -0.52 -2.89
C ASP A 136 2.40 0.92 -2.48
N GLN A 137 3.45 1.63 -2.06
CA GLN A 137 3.36 2.95 -1.48
C GLN A 137 4.54 3.82 -1.93
N GLN A 138 4.39 5.15 -1.80
CA GLN A 138 5.49 6.10 -1.99
C GLN A 138 6.47 5.98 -0.81
N SER A 139 7.78 6.07 -1.07
CA SER A 139 8.82 6.00 -0.03
C SER A 139 8.71 4.74 0.84
N ALA A 140 8.53 3.59 0.18
CA ALA A 140 8.37 2.29 0.85
C ALA A 140 9.70 1.55 1.06
N GLY A 141 10.84 2.19 0.75
CA GLY A 141 12.16 1.57 0.68
C GLY A 141 12.61 0.92 1.99
N THR A 142 12.28 1.55 3.10
CA THR A 142 12.69 1.20 4.48
C THR A 142 11.53 0.92 5.42
N LEU A 143 10.27 0.95 4.95
CA LEU A 143 9.02 0.94 5.74
C LEU A 143 8.81 -0.23 6.74
N ALA A 144 9.71 -1.21 6.78
CA ALA A 144 9.70 -2.32 7.74
C ALA A 144 11.00 -2.50 8.55
N ASP A 145 11.99 -1.60 8.42
CA ASP A 145 13.19 -1.59 9.27
C ASP A 145 13.91 -2.96 9.37
N LEU A 146 13.96 -3.69 8.25
CA LEU A 146 14.48 -5.07 8.26
C LEU A 146 15.99 -5.12 8.50
N ASP A 147 16.71 -4.04 8.27
CA ASP A 147 18.13 -3.87 8.57
C ASP A 147 18.40 -3.40 10.00
N VAL A 148 17.36 -3.04 10.77
CA VAL A 148 17.44 -2.63 12.17
C VAL A 148 17.32 -3.84 13.10
N GLY A 149 18.43 -4.21 13.72
CA GLY A 149 18.48 -5.30 14.69
C GLY A 149 18.31 -6.69 14.06
N SER A 150 17.98 -7.69 14.87
CA SER A 150 17.73 -9.05 14.39
C SER A 150 16.24 -9.40 14.49
N LEU A 151 15.76 -10.17 13.52
CA LEU A 151 14.44 -10.78 13.49
C LEU A 151 14.62 -12.31 13.45
N ASP A 152 13.86 -13.03 14.27
CA ASP A 152 13.95 -14.49 14.34
C ASP A 152 13.28 -15.18 13.13
N ALA A 153 12.22 -14.56 12.59
CA ALA A 153 11.48 -15.06 11.44
C ALA A 153 12.18 -14.76 10.10
N ASN A 154 11.81 -15.52 9.07
CA ASN A 154 12.24 -15.28 7.71
C ASN A 154 11.33 -14.22 7.10
N ILE A 155 11.81 -12.98 6.98
CA ILE A 155 10.99 -11.87 6.49
C ILE A 155 11.61 -11.36 5.20
N VAL A 156 10.80 -11.25 4.14
CA VAL A 156 11.18 -10.59 2.88
C VAL A 156 10.20 -9.47 2.62
N CYS A 157 10.71 -8.28 2.29
CA CYS A 157 9.92 -7.12 1.90
C CYS A 157 10.20 -6.78 0.45
N ILE A 158 9.15 -6.67 -0.36
CA ILE A 158 9.18 -6.08 -1.69
C ILE A 158 8.39 -4.77 -1.66
N ALA A 159 9.03 -3.69 -2.07
CA ALA A 159 8.46 -2.35 -2.06
C ALA A 159 8.42 -1.77 -3.47
N SER A 160 7.34 -1.10 -3.81
CA SER A 160 7.07 -0.67 -5.18
C SER A 160 7.86 0.57 -5.61
N SER A 161 8.41 1.33 -4.67
CA SER A 161 9.18 2.55 -4.94
C SER A 161 10.30 2.71 -3.91
N ALA A 162 11.44 3.23 -4.38
CA ALA A 162 12.53 3.65 -3.50
C ALA A 162 12.20 4.99 -2.82
N ASP A 163 13.05 5.41 -1.88
CA ASP A 163 12.84 6.65 -1.14
C ASP A 163 12.85 7.87 -2.08
N GLY A 164 11.84 8.73 -1.93
CA GLY A 164 11.65 9.89 -2.78
C GLY A 164 11.06 9.60 -4.17
N GLU A 165 10.73 8.35 -4.48
CA GLU A 165 9.98 7.97 -5.69
C GLU A 165 8.47 7.88 -5.44
N THR A 166 7.71 7.69 -6.52
CA THR A 166 6.24 7.57 -6.46
C THR A 166 5.76 6.26 -7.09
N VAL A 167 4.54 5.87 -6.74
CA VAL A 167 3.79 4.79 -7.39
C VAL A 167 3.09 5.32 -8.63
N TYR A 168 3.12 4.54 -9.71
CA TYR A 168 2.36 4.77 -10.94
C TYR A 168 1.28 3.71 -11.15
N GLY A 169 0.31 4.01 -12.00
CA GLY A 169 -0.79 3.10 -12.31
C GLY A 169 -1.77 3.64 -13.33
N THR A 170 -2.75 2.81 -13.64
CA THR A 170 -3.95 3.17 -14.41
C THR A 170 -5.13 3.38 -13.48
N ALA A 171 -6.35 3.47 -14.00
CA ALA A 171 -7.55 3.51 -13.15
C ALA A 171 -7.81 2.17 -12.43
N ASP A 172 -7.34 1.06 -13.01
CA ASP A 172 -7.74 -0.29 -12.62
C ASP A 172 -6.66 -1.03 -11.82
N ASN A 173 -5.41 -0.58 -11.90
CA ASN A 173 -4.31 -1.22 -11.19
C ASN A 173 -3.08 -0.31 -11.09
N THR A 174 -2.20 -0.57 -10.12
CA THR A 174 -0.87 0.04 -10.09
C THR A 174 0.08 -0.70 -11.03
N THR A 175 1.15 -0.03 -11.47
CA THR A 175 2.21 -0.66 -12.26
C THR A 175 2.82 -1.82 -11.50
N PHE A 176 3.08 -1.64 -10.20
CA PHE A 176 3.70 -2.68 -9.37
C PHE A 176 2.85 -3.95 -9.28
N VAL A 177 1.57 -3.84 -8.91
CA VAL A 177 0.70 -5.03 -8.78
C VAL A 177 0.55 -5.73 -10.13
N SER A 178 0.41 -4.97 -11.23
CA SER A 178 0.28 -5.52 -12.58
C SER A 178 1.51 -6.35 -12.97
N GLU A 179 2.71 -5.79 -12.78
CA GLU A 179 3.95 -6.47 -13.15
C GLU A 179 4.28 -7.62 -12.19
N PHE A 180 3.99 -7.46 -10.89
CA PHE A 180 4.19 -8.50 -9.89
C PHE A 180 3.34 -9.74 -10.19
N GLU A 181 2.05 -9.55 -10.50
CA GLU A 181 1.15 -10.63 -10.93
C GLU A 181 1.67 -11.29 -12.21
N ALA A 182 1.98 -10.50 -13.25
CA ALA A 182 2.43 -11.03 -14.54
C ALA A 182 3.70 -11.88 -14.40
N ILE A 183 4.67 -11.42 -13.62
CA ILE A 183 5.94 -12.13 -13.41
C ILE A 183 5.73 -13.41 -12.61
N LEU A 184 4.88 -13.39 -11.58
CA LEU A 184 4.58 -14.61 -10.83
C LEU A 184 3.89 -15.69 -11.69
N GLN A 185 3.08 -15.27 -12.67
CA GLN A 185 2.45 -16.19 -13.63
C GLN A 185 3.43 -16.71 -14.68
N GLU A 186 4.29 -15.85 -15.23
CA GLU A 186 5.26 -16.20 -16.27
C GLU A 186 6.45 -16.99 -15.73
N HIS A 187 6.84 -16.71 -14.48
CA HIS A 187 8.07 -17.15 -13.86
C HIS A 187 7.84 -17.61 -12.40
N PRO A 188 7.07 -18.69 -12.18
CA PRO A 188 6.74 -19.16 -10.83
C PRO A 188 7.94 -19.68 -10.01
N ASP A 189 9.09 -19.87 -10.66
CA ASP A 189 10.34 -20.33 -10.05
C ASP A 189 11.35 -19.20 -9.79
N TYR A 190 11.01 -17.95 -10.11
CA TYR A 190 11.90 -16.81 -9.86
C TYR A 190 12.10 -16.57 -8.37
N THR A 191 13.34 -16.23 -8.04
CA THR A 191 13.68 -15.73 -6.71
C THR A 191 13.16 -14.32 -6.50
N TRP A 192 13.07 -13.89 -5.25
CA TRP A 192 12.75 -12.51 -4.88
C TRP A 192 13.59 -11.47 -5.65
N SER A 193 14.91 -11.67 -5.72
CA SER A 193 15.82 -10.78 -6.47
C SER A 193 15.50 -10.76 -7.97
N GLN A 194 15.16 -11.92 -8.55
CA GLN A 194 14.83 -12.02 -9.97
C GLN A 194 13.50 -11.33 -10.28
N VAL A 195 12.49 -11.47 -9.42
CA VAL A 195 11.21 -10.78 -9.58
C VAL A 195 11.40 -9.26 -9.51
N ALA A 196 12.08 -8.74 -8.50
CA ALA A 196 12.34 -7.30 -8.40
C ALA A 196 13.13 -6.77 -9.62
N ALA A 197 14.15 -7.50 -10.08
CA ALA A 197 14.92 -7.14 -11.27
C ALA A 197 14.06 -7.13 -12.56
N GLU A 198 13.17 -8.11 -12.71
CA GLU A 198 12.28 -8.22 -13.86
C GLU A 198 11.20 -7.14 -13.85
N ILE A 199 10.60 -6.80 -12.69
CA ILE A 199 9.67 -5.66 -12.59
C ILE A 199 10.37 -4.37 -13.02
N ASN A 200 11.57 -4.11 -12.49
CA ASN A 200 12.36 -2.93 -12.83
C ASN A 200 12.72 -2.85 -14.33
N ALA A 201 12.87 -4.00 -15.00
CA ALA A 201 13.11 -4.04 -16.44
C ALA A 201 11.86 -3.72 -17.27
N ARG A 202 10.66 -3.89 -16.70
CA ARG A 202 9.36 -3.66 -17.36
C ARG A 202 8.77 -2.27 -17.06
N ILE A 203 9.11 -1.68 -15.91
CA ILE A 203 8.70 -0.31 -15.59
C ILE A 203 9.22 0.66 -16.67
N PRO A 204 8.34 1.46 -17.31
CA PRO A 204 8.75 2.43 -18.30
C PRO A 204 9.77 3.42 -17.73
N HIS A 205 10.85 3.71 -18.45
CA HIS A 205 11.94 4.58 -17.97
C HIS A 205 11.51 6.01 -17.62
N GLU A 206 10.38 6.48 -18.13
CA GLU A 206 9.76 7.76 -17.76
C GLU A 206 9.07 7.76 -16.40
N GLN A 207 8.75 6.57 -15.86
CA GLN A 207 8.26 6.39 -14.51
C GLN A 207 9.48 6.32 -13.58
N ALA A 208 9.66 7.33 -12.75
CA ALA A 208 10.69 7.34 -11.71
C ALA A 208 10.22 6.43 -10.56
N GLN A 209 10.21 5.13 -10.81
CA GLN A 209 9.76 4.09 -9.90
C GLN A 209 10.71 2.90 -9.99
N THR A 210 11.26 2.51 -8.85
CA THR A 210 12.21 1.43 -8.67
C THR A 210 11.67 0.50 -7.59
N VAL A 211 11.46 -0.77 -7.95
CA VAL A 211 11.12 -1.82 -6.99
C VAL A 211 12.38 -2.25 -6.24
N ASN A 212 12.32 -2.23 -4.92
CA ASN A 212 13.39 -2.73 -4.06
C ASN A 212 12.92 -3.97 -3.29
N VAL A 213 13.90 -4.79 -2.93
CA VAL A 213 13.68 -5.96 -2.08
C VAL A 213 14.70 -5.99 -0.96
N SER A 214 14.23 -6.29 0.25
CA SER A 214 15.05 -6.43 1.47
C SER A 214 14.59 -7.65 2.24
N ALA A 215 15.42 -8.15 3.16
CA ALA A 215 15.11 -9.33 3.94
C ALA A 215 15.78 -9.33 5.31
N SER A 216 15.21 -10.05 6.27
CA SER A 216 15.84 -10.29 7.58
C SER A 216 17.14 -11.10 7.46
N ASN A 217 17.30 -11.86 6.37
CA ASN A 217 18.53 -12.51 5.96
C ASN A 217 18.65 -12.47 4.44
N ASN A 218 19.78 -11.99 3.92
CA ASN A 218 20.04 -11.86 2.48
C ASN A 218 19.95 -13.19 1.71
N GLU A 219 20.18 -14.34 2.35
CA GLU A 219 20.02 -15.65 1.69
C GLU A 219 18.56 -15.90 1.24
N LEU A 220 17.58 -15.26 1.87
CA LEU A 220 16.17 -15.36 1.48
C LEU A 220 15.91 -14.73 0.11
N LEU A 221 16.71 -13.75 -0.30
CA LEU A 221 16.54 -13.04 -1.58
C LEU A 221 16.83 -13.93 -2.81
N ASP A 222 17.49 -15.07 -2.58
CA ASP A 222 17.81 -16.10 -3.58
C ASP A 222 16.85 -17.31 -3.49
N THR A 223 15.73 -17.18 -2.77
CA THR A 223 14.69 -18.22 -2.68
C THR A 223 13.46 -17.85 -3.52
N PRO A 224 12.72 -18.84 -4.07
CA PRO A 224 11.47 -18.57 -4.77
C PRO A 224 10.42 -17.89 -3.88
N ILE A 225 9.61 -17.00 -4.46
CA ILE A 225 8.57 -16.23 -3.74
C ILE A 225 7.59 -17.14 -3.00
N PHE A 226 7.17 -18.22 -3.65
CA PHE A 226 6.29 -19.23 -3.06
C PHE A 226 7.06 -20.54 -2.95
N SER A 227 7.63 -20.80 -1.78
CA SER A 227 8.25 -22.09 -1.43
C SER A 227 7.17 -23.15 -1.16
N GLY A 228 6.23 -23.31 -2.09
CA GLY A 228 5.09 -24.21 -2.05
C GLY A 228 4.37 -24.15 -3.39
N SER A 229 4.15 -25.31 -4.02
CA SER A 229 3.56 -25.44 -5.36
C SER A 229 2.39 -24.48 -5.57
N LEU A 230 2.50 -23.52 -6.50
CA LEU A 230 1.35 -22.87 -7.14
C LEU A 230 0.51 -24.00 -7.74
N ALA A 231 -0.51 -24.45 -7.02
CA ALA A 231 -1.40 -25.47 -7.52
C ALA A 231 -2.23 -24.79 -8.62
N ALA A 232 -2.08 -25.27 -9.86
CA ALA A 232 -2.85 -24.80 -11.00
C ALA A 232 -4.36 -24.83 -10.68
N HIS A 233 -4.92 -23.69 -10.28
CA HIS A 233 -6.33 -23.53 -10.03
C HIS A 233 -6.95 -22.82 -11.22
N THR A 234 -7.61 -23.61 -12.05
CA THR A 234 -8.41 -23.15 -13.18
C THR A 234 -9.79 -22.65 -12.69
N ASP A 235 -10.13 -21.43 -13.06
CA ASP A 235 -11.45 -20.90 -13.46
C ASP A 235 -12.69 -20.98 -12.54
N ASP A 236 -12.64 -21.39 -11.27
CA ASP A 236 -13.88 -21.56 -10.45
C ASP A 236 -14.10 -20.54 -9.32
N ALA A 237 -13.16 -19.63 -9.03
CA ALA A 237 -13.24 -18.74 -7.85
C ALA A 237 -14.03 -17.43 -8.05
N THR A 238 -14.39 -17.06 -9.29
CA THR A 238 -15.04 -15.77 -9.57
C THR A 238 -16.54 -15.71 -9.22
N ASN A 239 -17.14 -16.83 -8.77
CA ASN A 239 -18.58 -16.87 -8.45
C ASN A 239 -18.93 -16.62 -6.98
N ASP A 240 -18.00 -16.78 -6.03
CA ASP A 240 -18.32 -16.65 -4.60
C ASP A 240 -18.11 -15.24 -4.03
N LEU A 241 -17.23 -14.43 -4.63
CA LEU A 241 -17.07 -13.00 -4.25
C LEU A 241 -18.26 -12.12 -4.69
N ALA A 242 -18.89 -12.43 -5.83
CA ALA A 242 -20.11 -11.75 -6.26
C ALA A 242 -21.31 -12.02 -5.32
N ALA A 243 -21.34 -13.18 -4.66
CA ALA A 243 -22.39 -13.54 -3.72
C ALA A 243 -22.23 -12.84 -2.35
N ALA A 244 -21.00 -12.57 -1.92
CA ALA A 244 -20.72 -11.78 -0.72
C ALA A 244 -21.05 -10.29 -0.91
N GLN A 245 -20.86 -9.75 -2.12
CA GLN A 245 -21.21 -8.37 -2.46
C GLN A 245 -22.73 -8.17 -2.59
N ALA A 246 -23.47 -9.14 -3.13
CA ALA A 246 -24.93 -9.05 -3.30
C ALA A 246 -25.72 -9.12 -1.98
N ALA A 247 -25.16 -9.74 -0.93
CA ALA A 247 -25.83 -9.82 0.38
C ALA A 247 -25.77 -8.50 1.17
N ALA A 248 -24.84 -7.60 0.84
CA ALA A 248 -24.72 -6.29 1.49
C ALA A 248 -25.69 -5.25 0.90
N ASP A 249 -26.10 -5.41 -0.37
CA ASP A 249 -27.00 -4.48 -1.06
C ASP A 249 -28.50 -4.74 -0.77
N ASP A 250 -28.87 -5.97 -0.36
CA ASP A 250 -30.28 -6.36 -0.16
C ASP A 250 -30.84 -5.95 1.23
N GLU A 251 -29.99 -5.55 2.18
CA GLU A 251 -30.42 -5.05 3.51
C GLU A 251 -30.74 -3.55 3.52
N ALA A 252 -30.39 -2.80 2.46
CA ALA A 252 -30.69 -1.37 2.36
C ALA A 252 -32.11 -1.04 1.86
N ASP A 253 -32.84 -2.02 1.31
CA ASP A 253 -34.13 -1.80 0.63
C ASP A 253 -35.38 -2.24 1.44
N GLN A 254 -35.23 -2.68 2.70
CA GLN A 254 -36.36 -3.17 3.51
C GLN A 254 -36.89 -2.22 4.61
N GLU A 255 -36.33 -1.03 4.80
CA GLU A 255 -36.82 -0.07 5.80
C GLU A 255 -37.56 1.16 5.22
N HIS A 256 -38.40 1.02 4.20
CA HIS A 256 -39.36 2.10 3.87
C HIS A 256 -40.65 1.63 3.18
N GLN A 257 -41.47 0.84 3.89
CA GLN A 257 -42.88 0.68 3.55
C GLN A 257 -43.75 0.62 4.80
N ASP A 258 -44.22 1.78 5.28
CA ASP A 258 -45.50 1.91 5.98
C ASP A 258 -45.88 3.39 6.19
N ALA A 259 -46.62 3.98 5.25
CA ALA A 259 -47.69 4.97 5.52
C ALA A 259 -48.44 5.37 4.22
N PRO A 260 -49.78 5.58 4.27
CA PRO A 260 -50.59 5.74 3.06
C PRO A 260 -50.91 7.20 2.70
N GLY A 261 -50.91 7.46 1.39
CA GLY A 261 -51.93 8.18 0.62
C GLY A 261 -52.30 9.63 0.95
N GLU A 262 -52.11 10.54 -0.01
CA GLU A 262 -53.17 11.34 -0.66
C GLU A 262 -52.57 12.38 -1.63
N GLY A 263 -53.24 12.62 -2.77
CA GLY A 263 -53.27 13.94 -3.40
C GLY A 263 -52.63 14.08 -4.79
N GLU A 264 -53.47 13.96 -5.83
CA GLU A 264 -53.19 14.37 -7.21
C GLU A 264 -52.88 15.88 -7.34
N ALA A 265 -51.95 16.25 -8.22
CA ALA A 265 -52.04 17.46 -9.04
C ALA A 265 -51.06 17.40 -10.23
N GLU A 266 -51.63 17.39 -11.42
CA GLU A 266 -50.96 17.57 -12.71
C GLU A 266 -50.32 18.97 -12.83
N SER A 267 -49.17 19.07 -13.50
CA SER A 267 -48.83 20.25 -14.31
C SER A 267 -47.64 19.97 -15.24
N SER A 268 -47.95 19.99 -16.53
CA SER A 268 -47.10 20.13 -17.71
C SER A 268 -45.83 20.97 -17.57
N LEU A 269 -44.75 20.56 -18.25
CA LEU A 269 -44.05 21.40 -19.24
C LEU A 269 -43.10 20.58 -20.11
N GLN A 270 -43.12 20.93 -21.38
CA GLN A 270 -42.53 20.27 -22.53
C GLN A 270 -41.26 21.03 -22.98
N GLU A 271 -40.37 20.30 -23.66
CA GLU A 271 -39.29 20.76 -24.55
C GLU A 271 -37.99 21.36 -23.95
N ARG A 272 -36.86 20.67 -24.18
CA ARG A 272 -35.99 20.96 -25.35
C ARG A 272 -34.83 19.97 -25.50
N ALA A 273 -34.64 19.51 -26.73
CA ALA A 273 -33.46 18.80 -27.20
C ALA A 273 -32.22 19.71 -27.25
N GLY A 274 -31.04 19.13 -26.98
CA GLY A 274 -29.74 19.81 -27.13
C GLY A 274 -28.59 18.80 -27.13
N SER A 275 -28.01 18.62 -28.31
CA SER A 275 -26.93 17.71 -28.70
C SER A 275 -25.57 17.95 -27.99
N ALA A 276 -24.88 16.84 -27.75
CA ALA A 276 -23.43 16.57 -27.59
C ALA A 276 -22.41 17.70 -27.80
N HIS A 277 -21.38 17.74 -26.93
CA HIS A 277 -19.98 17.93 -27.34
C HIS A 277 -18.99 17.29 -26.34
N ALA A 278 -18.04 16.54 -26.91
CA ALA A 278 -16.86 15.99 -26.26
C ALA A 278 -15.83 17.08 -25.93
N GLY A 279 -15.14 16.94 -24.81
CA GLY A 279 -13.99 17.76 -24.41
C GLY A 279 -12.90 16.85 -23.82
N THR A 280 -11.72 16.91 -24.42
CA THR A 280 -10.60 15.96 -24.37
C THR A 280 -9.71 16.09 -23.13
N ALA A 281 -9.05 14.98 -22.79
CA ALA A 281 -8.18 14.74 -21.64
C ALA A 281 -6.77 15.41 -21.72
N GLU A 282 -6.61 16.56 -22.38
CA GLU A 282 -5.28 17.17 -22.59
C GLU A 282 -4.89 18.25 -21.55
N ASN A 283 -5.72 18.54 -20.54
CA ASN A 283 -5.44 19.62 -19.59
C ASN A 283 -4.92 19.20 -18.20
N ALA A 284 -4.79 17.89 -17.90
CA ALA A 284 -4.29 17.45 -16.60
C ALA A 284 -2.75 17.55 -16.47
N GLY A 285 -2.01 17.39 -17.58
CA GLY A 285 -0.54 17.43 -17.58
C GLY A 285 0.06 18.81 -17.39
N HIS A 286 -0.66 19.88 -17.75
CA HIS A 286 -0.14 21.26 -17.64
C HIS A 286 -0.26 21.82 -16.21
N PHE A 287 -1.18 21.29 -15.39
CA PHE A 287 -1.42 21.78 -14.04
C PHE A 287 -0.40 21.24 -13.02
N LEU A 288 0.04 19.98 -13.19
CA LEU A 288 1.06 19.36 -12.33
C LEU A 288 2.47 19.94 -12.58
N GLY A 289 2.78 20.33 -13.82
CA GLY A 289 4.06 20.96 -14.15
C GLY A 289 4.25 22.35 -13.51
N GLU A 290 3.19 23.15 -13.40
CA GLU A 290 3.27 24.48 -12.77
C GLU A 290 3.34 24.41 -11.24
N LEU A 291 2.73 23.39 -10.62
CA LEU A 291 2.80 23.19 -9.16
C LEU A 291 4.21 22.76 -8.72
N LEU A 292 4.89 21.91 -9.50
CA LEU A 292 6.25 21.46 -9.21
C LEU A 292 7.28 22.60 -9.34
N LEU A 293 7.10 23.48 -10.34
CA LEU A 293 7.92 24.68 -10.51
C LEU A 293 7.73 25.69 -9.36
N ALA A 294 6.51 25.85 -8.87
CA ALA A 294 6.21 26.72 -7.73
C ALA A 294 6.84 26.22 -6.41
N LEU A 295 6.87 24.90 -6.19
CA LEU A 295 7.53 24.29 -5.02
C LEU A 295 9.07 24.41 -5.09
N ILE A 296 9.66 24.27 -6.28
CA ILE A 296 11.10 24.45 -6.50
C ILE A 296 11.52 25.92 -6.34
N GLU A 297 10.68 26.89 -6.73
CA GLU A 297 10.94 28.32 -6.49
C GLU A 297 10.75 28.71 -5.02
N ALA A 298 9.83 28.06 -4.30
CA ALA A 298 9.65 28.27 -2.86
C ALA A 298 10.87 27.79 -2.05
N SER A 299 11.53 26.70 -2.43
CA SER A 299 12.71 26.20 -1.70
C SER A 299 13.95 27.10 -1.88
N LYS A 300 14.09 27.74 -3.05
CA LYS A 300 15.18 28.68 -3.37
C LYS A 300 15.08 30.02 -2.64
N ASN A 301 13.91 30.35 -2.08
CA ASN A 301 13.66 31.58 -1.34
C ASN A 301 13.62 31.38 0.20
N SER A 302 14.01 30.20 0.69
CA SER A 302 14.22 30.02 2.13
C SER A 302 15.43 30.83 2.58
N GLU A 303 15.22 31.79 3.48
CA GLU A 303 16.32 32.56 4.07
C GLU A 303 17.24 31.60 4.85
N PRO A 304 18.57 31.79 4.78
CA PRO A 304 19.49 30.96 5.55
C PRO A 304 19.15 31.05 7.03
N GLY A 305 19.06 29.90 7.69
CA GLY A 305 18.79 29.79 9.12
C GLY A 305 19.78 30.61 9.95
N PRO A 306 19.40 30.96 11.20
CA PRO A 306 20.24 31.77 12.06
C PRO A 306 21.63 31.11 12.24
N PRO A 307 22.71 31.91 12.29
CA PRO A 307 24.04 31.36 12.49
C PRO A 307 24.11 30.59 13.81
N PRO A 308 24.93 29.52 13.87
CA PRO A 308 25.07 28.74 15.09
C PRO A 308 25.61 29.61 16.24
N PRO A 309 25.31 29.27 17.51
CA PRO A 309 25.78 30.03 18.66
C PRO A 309 27.31 30.07 18.75
N ASP A 310 27.87 31.20 19.17
CA ASP A 310 29.30 31.38 19.40
C ASP A 310 29.85 30.27 20.32
N GLY A 311 30.73 29.42 19.79
CA GLY A 311 31.40 28.34 20.54
C GLY A 311 31.27 26.93 19.93
N TRP A 312 30.52 26.75 18.85
CA TRP A 312 30.51 25.50 18.09
C TRP A 312 31.82 25.29 17.32
N ILE A 313 32.55 24.24 17.68
CA ILE A 313 33.70 23.73 16.91
C ILE A 313 33.17 22.55 16.11
N GLU A 314 33.10 22.74 14.80
CA GLU A 314 32.80 21.69 13.83
C GLU A 314 33.97 20.68 13.84
N GLN A 315 33.72 19.44 14.27
CA GLN A 315 34.72 18.38 14.18
C GLN A 315 34.74 17.84 12.75
N ASP A 316 35.90 17.91 12.10
CA ASP A 316 36.14 17.35 10.77
C ASP A 316 36.04 15.82 10.84
N PRO A 317 35.11 15.17 10.11
CA PRO A 317 34.93 13.73 10.14
C PRO A 317 36.09 12.95 9.48
N ASN A 318 37.13 13.61 8.96
CA ASN A 318 38.30 12.94 8.38
C ASN A 318 39.50 12.76 9.34
N GLU A 319 39.36 13.04 10.63
CA GLU A 319 40.35 12.68 11.65
C GLU A 319 39.89 11.49 12.53
N MET A 320 39.74 10.30 11.94
CA MET A 320 39.92 8.99 12.63
C MET A 320 40.48 7.92 11.69
#